data_AF-A0A9X9ERM7-F1
#
_entry.id   AF-A0A9X9ERM7-F1
#
_cell.length_a   1.000
_cell.length_b   1.000
_cell.length_c   1.000
_cell.angle_alpha   90.00
_cell.angle_beta   90.00
_cell.angle_gamma   90.00
#
_symmetry.space_group_name_H-M   'P 1'
#
loop_
_entity.id
_entity.type
_entity.pdbx_description
1 polymer ?
#
loop_
_entity_poly.entity_id
_entity_poly.type
_entity_poly.pdbx_seq_one_letter_code
_entity_poly.pdbx_strand_id
1 'polypeptide(L)'
;PDIIVNCIGILNDHASNNPKLAFQVNSLLPHELVKLTERNNGKLIHISTDCVFSGTKGNYTEVDIPDGTSFYAQSKQLGEIISDKHLTIRTSIIGPELKEDGIGLFQWFMKQRDQIIGYEKVLWNGVTTLELAKAIEALIENNVTGLYHLGSENKVSKYNLLKLIKRTFNKTDVEILPDSHIVLDRTIKNTRNDFYYQIPTYEHMLNELKSWMEK
;
A
#
# COMPACT_ATOMS: atom_id res chain seq x y z
N PRO A 1 -0.08 -15.58 -20.26
CA PRO A 1 0.50 -14.22 -20.06
C PRO A 1 1.91 -14.38 -19.49
N ASP A 2 2.86 -13.56 -19.93
CA ASP A 2 4.23 -13.59 -19.40
C ASP A 2 4.28 -13.05 -17.97
N ILE A 3 3.47 -12.02 -17.68
CA ILE A 3 3.36 -11.39 -16.36
C ILE A 3 1.89 -11.13 -16.03
N ILE A 4 1.49 -11.47 -14.80
CA ILE A 4 0.22 -11.08 -14.19
C ILE A 4 0.53 -10.12 -13.04
N VAL A 5 -0.07 -8.94 -13.03
CA VAL A 5 -0.03 -8.02 -11.88
C VAL A 5 -1.38 -8.07 -11.18
N ASN A 6 -1.43 -8.68 -10.00
CA ASN A 6 -2.64 -8.80 -9.18
C ASN A 6 -2.75 -7.65 -8.18
N CYS A 7 -3.48 -6.61 -8.59
CA CYS A 7 -3.83 -5.45 -7.77
C CYS A 7 -5.22 -5.56 -7.10
N ILE A 8 -5.91 -6.70 -7.24
CA ILE A 8 -7.24 -6.88 -6.65
C ILE A 8 -7.10 -7.16 -5.14
N GLY A 9 -7.96 -6.52 -4.35
CA GLY A 9 -8.09 -6.82 -2.93
C GLY A 9 -9.38 -6.24 -2.35
N ILE A 10 -9.96 -6.96 -1.40
CA ILE A 10 -11.10 -6.48 -0.59
C ILE A 10 -10.54 -5.81 0.64
N LEU A 11 -10.91 -4.54 0.83
CA LEU A 11 -10.40 -3.67 1.89
C LEU A 11 -11.17 -3.83 3.22
N ASN A 12 -10.59 -3.31 4.30
CA ASN A 12 -10.99 -3.44 5.71
C ASN A 12 -12.49 -3.65 5.99
N ASP A 13 -13.32 -2.64 5.75
CA ASP A 13 -14.74 -2.68 6.16
C ASP A 13 -15.51 -3.74 5.39
N HIS A 14 -15.25 -3.85 4.09
CA HIS A 14 -15.86 -4.89 3.25
C HIS A 14 -15.38 -6.30 3.64
N ALA A 15 -14.11 -6.43 4.02
CA ALA A 15 -13.54 -7.72 4.43
C ALA A 15 -14.16 -8.21 5.74
N SER A 16 -14.38 -7.30 6.70
CA SER A 16 -15.03 -7.61 7.98
C SER A 16 -16.50 -7.98 7.80
N ASN A 17 -17.20 -7.27 6.90
CA ASN A 17 -18.61 -7.54 6.60
C ASN A 17 -18.82 -8.78 5.72
N ASN A 18 -17.81 -9.20 4.93
CA ASN A 18 -17.89 -10.35 4.04
C ASN A 18 -16.64 -11.25 4.11
N PRO A 19 -16.36 -11.91 5.25
CA PRO A 19 -15.10 -12.65 5.46
C PRO A 19 -14.85 -13.76 4.45
N LYS A 20 -15.92 -14.47 4.02
CA LYS A 20 -15.81 -15.52 2.99
C LYS A 20 -15.31 -14.97 1.66
N LEU A 21 -15.87 -13.84 1.23
CA LEU A 21 -15.48 -13.20 -0.02
C LEU A 21 -14.06 -12.63 0.09
N ALA A 22 -13.71 -12.04 1.24
CA ALA A 22 -12.35 -11.57 1.51
C ALA A 22 -11.34 -12.72 1.43
N PHE A 23 -11.62 -13.87 2.02
CA PHE A 23 -10.77 -15.05 1.92
C PHE A 23 -10.64 -15.55 0.48
N GLN A 24 -11.73 -15.60 -0.29
CA GLN A 24 -11.70 -16.01 -1.68
C GLN A 24 -10.81 -15.08 -2.54
N VAL A 25 -10.96 -13.77 -2.39
CA VAL A 25 -10.29 -12.78 -3.22
C VAL A 25 -8.87 -12.46 -2.74
N ASN A 26 -8.69 -12.24 -1.45
CA ASN A 26 -7.39 -11.84 -0.90
C ASN A 26 -6.47 -13.04 -0.67
N SER A 27 -7.01 -14.22 -0.39
CA SER A 27 -6.22 -15.40 -0.03
C SER A 27 -6.14 -16.41 -1.16
N LEU A 28 -7.27 -16.97 -1.61
CA LEU A 28 -7.26 -18.08 -2.58
C LEU A 28 -6.86 -17.65 -4.00
N LEU A 29 -7.39 -16.52 -4.48
CA LEU A 29 -7.18 -16.05 -5.85
C LEU A 29 -5.69 -15.90 -6.21
N PRO A 30 -4.80 -15.29 -5.40
CA PRO A 30 -3.37 -15.26 -5.70
C PRO A 30 -2.75 -16.64 -6.00
N HIS A 31 -3.10 -17.67 -5.22
CA HIS A 31 -2.61 -19.04 -5.44
C HIS A 31 -3.18 -19.66 -6.74
N GLU A 32 -4.44 -19.38 -7.06
CA GLU A 32 -5.02 -19.82 -8.35
C GLU A 32 -4.37 -19.11 -9.54
N LEU A 33 -4.02 -17.82 -9.40
CA LEU A 33 -3.27 -17.10 -10.43
C LEU A 33 -1.88 -17.70 -10.65
N VAL A 34 -1.18 -18.13 -9.60
CA VAL A 34 0.08 -18.86 -9.72
C VAL A 34 -0.09 -20.10 -10.60
N LYS A 35 -1.10 -20.95 -10.34
CA LYS A 35 -1.39 -22.15 -11.15
C LYS A 35 -1.64 -21.81 -12.62
N LEU A 36 -2.30 -20.70 -12.91
CA LEU A 36 -2.53 -20.24 -14.29
C LEU A 36 -1.22 -19.82 -14.99
N THR A 37 -0.24 -19.32 -14.24
CA THR A 37 1.07 -18.96 -14.80
C THR A 37 1.95 -20.18 -15.13
N GLU A 38 1.74 -21.33 -14.46
CA GLU A 38 2.56 -22.54 -14.67
C GLU A 38 2.56 -23.03 -16.13
N ARG A 39 1.41 -22.95 -16.81
CA ARG A 39 1.26 -23.43 -18.19
C ARG A 39 2.12 -22.67 -19.22
N ASN A 40 2.48 -21.43 -18.92
CA ASN A 40 3.21 -20.55 -19.85
C ASN A 40 4.54 -20.05 -19.25
N ASN A 41 5.00 -20.66 -18.16
CA ASN A 41 6.15 -20.17 -17.39
C ASN A 41 6.06 -18.68 -16.98
N GLY A 42 4.85 -18.17 -16.77
CA GLY A 42 4.62 -16.76 -16.44
C GLY A 42 5.00 -16.39 -15.01
N LYS A 43 5.05 -15.10 -14.73
CA LYS A 43 5.32 -14.50 -13.42
C LYS A 43 4.06 -13.87 -12.83
N LEU A 44 3.94 -13.92 -11.51
CA LEU A 44 2.90 -13.22 -10.76
C LEU A 44 3.57 -12.13 -9.93
N ILE A 45 3.02 -10.92 -9.98
CA ILE A 45 3.32 -9.81 -9.07
C ILE A 45 2.06 -9.58 -8.25
N HIS A 46 2.12 -9.88 -6.95
CA HIS A 46 1.00 -9.74 -6.04
C HIS A 46 1.21 -8.58 -5.08
N ILE A 47 0.23 -7.67 -4.99
CA ILE A 47 0.28 -6.55 -4.05
C ILE A 47 -0.30 -6.99 -2.71
N SER A 48 0.54 -7.02 -1.68
CA SER A 48 0.17 -7.17 -0.27
C SER A 48 0.18 -5.80 0.44
N THR A 49 0.17 -5.78 1.78
CA THR A 49 -0.07 -4.58 2.58
C THR A 49 0.82 -4.52 3.81
N ASP A 50 1.14 -3.31 4.27
CA ASP A 50 1.69 -3.03 5.61
C ASP A 50 0.74 -3.42 6.76
N CYS A 51 -0.57 -3.55 6.48
CA CYS A 51 -1.58 -3.93 7.47
C CYS A 51 -1.46 -5.39 7.96
N VAL A 52 -0.59 -6.21 7.34
CA VAL A 52 -0.22 -7.53 7.88
C VAL A 52 0.53 -7.41 9.21
N PHE A 53 0.97 -6.21 9.60
CA PHE A 53 1.58 -5.92 10.89
C PHE A 53 0.62 -5.18 11.85
N SER A 54 0.74 -5.47 13.15
CA SER A 54 -0.04 -4.85 14.22
C SER A 54 0.18 -3.34 14.26
N GLY A 55 1.42 -2.91 14.04
CA GLY A 55 1.85 -1.51 14.10
C GLY A 55 2.42 -1.09 15.46
N THR A 56 2.84 -2.06 16.29
CA THR A 56 3.39 -1.81 17.62
C THR A 56 4.90 -1.52 17.63
N LYS A 57 5.63 -2.01 16.62
CA LYS A 57 7.09 -1.90 16.50
C LYS A 57 7.53 -0.80 15.51
N GLY A 58 6.88 -0.73 14.35
CA GLY A 58 7.35 0.05 13.21
C GLY A 58 8.62 -0.51 12.57
N ASN A 59 9.01 0.03 11.41
CA ASN A 59 10.16 -0.43 10.62
C ASN A 59 10.20 -1.95 10.41
N TYR A 60 9.06 -2.57 10.13
CA TYR A 60 8.97 -4.01 9.92
C TYR A 60 9.75 -4.43 8.68
N THR A 61 10.60 -5.45 8.79
CA THR A 61 11.41 -5.98 7.68
C THR A 61 10.76 -7.20 7.04
N GLU A 62 11.28 -7.65 5.90
CA GLU A 62 10.72 -8.81 5.18
C GLU A 62 10.75 -10.11 6.01
N VAL A 63 11.65 -10.19 7.00
CA VAL A 63 11.79 -11.36 7.89
C VAL A 63 10.94 -11.27 9.17
N ASP A 64 10.33 -10.11 9.44
CA ASP A 64 9.42 -9.99 10.58
C ASP A 64 8.14 -10.80 10.31
N ILE A 65 7.70 -11.54 11.33
CA ILE A 65 6.48 -12.34 11.27
C ILE A 65 5.27 -11.40 11.31
N PRO A 66 4.33 -11.51 10.35
CA PRO A 66 3.10 -10.72 10.39
C PRO A 66 2.24 -11.04 11.62
N ASP A 67 1.80 -10.00 12.32
CA ASP A 67 1.05 -10.07 13.58
C ASP A 67 -0.26 -9.23 13.54
N GLY A 68 -0.69 -8.81 12.36
CA GLY A 68 -1.94 -8.10 12.13
C GLY A 68 -3.17 -8.99 12.39
N THR A 69 -4.07 -8.52 13.25
CA THR A 69 -5.21 -9.34 13.75
C THR A 69 -6.53 -9.08 13.05
N SER A 70 -6.62 -8.08 12.17
CA SER A 70 -7.87 -7.82 11.45
C SER A 70 -8.14 -8.91 10.39
N PHE A 71 -9.42 -9.15 10.07
CA PHE A 71 -9.79 -10.07 8.99
C PHE A 71 -9.12 -9.70 7.66
N TYR A 72 -9.02 -8.41 7.37
CA TYR A 72 -8.28 -7.92 6.21
C TYR A 72 -6.81 -8.33 6.25
N ALA A 73 -6.10 -8.03 7.35
CA ALA A 73 -4.69 -8.37 7.53
C ALA A 73 -4.43 -9.86 7.33
N GLN A 74 -5.21 -10.71 8.01
CA GLN A 74 -5.10 -12.16 7.91
C GLN A 74 -5.39 -12.66 6.50
N SER A 75 -6.46 -12.15 5.85
CA SER A 75 -6.81 -12.56 4.49
C SER A 75 -5.72 -12.20 3.48
N LYS A 76 -5.08 -11.03 3.62
CA LYS A 76 -3.96 -10.60 2.77
C LYS A 76 -2.72 -11.44 3.03
N GLN A 77 -2.39 -11.71 4.29
CA GLN A 77 -1.27 -12.57 4.67
C GLN A 77 -1.39 -13.97 4.04
N LEU A 78 -2.59 -14.57 4.09
CA LEU A 78 -2.84 -15.90 3.52
C LEU A 78 -2.72 -15.96 1.99
N GLY A 79 -2.77 -14.81 1.31
CA GLY A 79 -2.58 -14.71 -0.14
C GLY A 79 -1.16 -14.42 -0.58
N GLU A 80 -0.22 -14.20 0.36
CA GLU A 80 1.16 -13.91 0.01
C GLU A 80 1.84 -15.12 -0.64
N ILE A 81 2.54 -14.87 -1.76
CA ILE A 81 3.31 -15.88 -2.49
C ILE A 81 4.79 -15.53 -2.35
N ILE A 82 5.52 -16.32 -1.59
CA ILE A 82 6.96 -16.16 -1.40
C ILE A 82 7.66 -17.33 -2.10
N SER A 83 8.32 -17.04 -3.22
CA SER A 83 9.00 -18.03 -4.06
C SER A 83 10.15 -17.39 -4.82
N ASP A 84 10.96 -18.21 -5.48
CA ASP A 84 12.06 -17.78 -6.37
C ASP A 84 11.59 -17.26 -7.73
N LYS A 85 10.29 -17.43 -8.06
CA LYS A 85 9.70 -17.04 -9.35
C LYS A 85 8.75 -15.86 -9.27
N HIS A 86 7.86 -15.85 -8.30
CA HIS A 86 6.82 -14.83 -8.13
C HIS A 86 7.30 -13.71 -7.20
N LEU A 87 6.64 -12.56 -7.27
CA LEU A 87 6.94 -11.41 -6.42
C LEU A 87 5.70 -11.04 -5.61
N THR A 88 5.85 -10.91 -4.29
CA THR A 88 4.88 -10.25 -3.42
C THR A 88 5.46 -8.93 -2.96
N ILE A 89 4.70 -7.85 -3.14
CA ILE A 89 5.09 -6.49 -2.72
C ILE A 89 4.22 -6.10 -1.54
N ARG A 90 4.78 -5.98 -0.33
CA ARG A 90 4.08 -5.31 0.78
C ARG A 90 4.30 -3.82 0.64
N THR A 91 3.21 -3.06 0.63
CA THR A 91 3.25 -1.60 0.51
C THR A 91 2.04 -0.97 1.18
N SER A 92 2.00 0.35 1.15
CA SER A 92 0.88 1.16 1.58
C SER A 92 0.71 2.27 0.55
N ILE A 93 -0.50 2.55 0.11
CA ILE A 93 -0.73 3.47 -1.01
C ILE A 93 -1.72 4.58 -0.70
N ILE A 94 -1.51 5.71 -1.36
CA ILE A 94 -2.48 6.80 -1.47
C ILE A 94 -2.63 7.20 -2.93
N GLY A 95 -3.81 7.64 -3.33
CA GLY A 95 -4.06 8.14 -4.68
C GLY A 95 -5.55 8.18 -5.00
N PRO A 96 -5.91 8.59 -6.23
CA PRO A 96 -7.29 8.59 -6.69
C PRO A 96 -7.82 7.15 -6.78
N GLU A 97 -9.12 6.97 -6.53
CA GLU A 97 -9.81 5.70 -6.73
C GLU A 97 -10.84 5.83 -7.87
N LEU A 98 -11.16 4.70 -8.51
CA LEU A 98 -12.15 4.65 -9.59
C LEU A 98 -13.58 4.79 -9.07
N LYS A 99 -13.84 4.34 -7.84
CA LYS A 99 -15.17 4.39 -7.23
C LYS A 99 -15.35 5.74 -6.55
N GLU A 100 -16.46 6.41 -6.81
CA GLU A 100 -16.74 7.69 -6.17
C GLU A 100 -16.81 7.56 -4.65
N ASP A 101 -17.29 6.45 -4.09
CA ASP A 101 -17.39 6.15 -2.65
C ASP A 101 -16.14 5.47 -2.07
N GLY A 102 -14.98 5.58 -2.75
CA GLY A 102 -13.69 5.09 -2.27
C GLY A 102 -13.35 5.53 -0.83
N ILE A 103 -12.73 4.60 -0.09
CA ILE A 103 -12.39 4.74 1.34
C ILE A 103 -10.91 5.08 1.57
N GLY A 104 -10.12 5.18 0.50
CA GLY A 104 -8.72 5.51 0.53
C GLY A 104 -8.48 6.91 1.09
N LEU A 105 -7.39 7.07 1.83
CA LEU A 105 -7.08 8.30 2.57
C LEU A 105 -7.12 9.56 1.70
N PHE A 106 -6.54 9.48 0.49
CA PHE A 106 -6.47 10.62 -0.42
C PHE A 106 -7.87 11.08 -0.83
N GLN A 107 -8.69 10.17 -1.36
CA GLN A 107 -10.04 10.48 -1.80
C GLN A 107 -10.94 10.90 -0.64
N TRP A 108 -10.88 10.19 0.49
CA TRP A 108 -11.57 10.58 1.71
C TRP A 108 -11.24 12.02 2.09
N PHE A 109 -9.95 12.39 2.11
CA PHE A 109 -9.50 13.71 2.51
C PHE A 109 -9.96 14.80 1.53
N MET A 110 -9.90 14.55 0.22
CA MET A 110 -10.31 15.53 -0.79
C MET A 110 -11.79 15.90 -0.67
N LYS A 111 -12.63 14.99 -0.16
CA LYS A 111 -14.06 15.23 0.10
C LYS A 111 -14.36 15.95 1.41
N GLN A 112 -13.42 15.99 2.35
CA GLN A 112 -13.66 16.64 3.64
C GLN A 112 -13.74 18.17 3.48
N ARG A 113 -14.50 18.80 4.37
CA ARG A 113 -14.63 20.25 4.51
C ARG A 113 -14.56 20.63 5.99
N ASP A 114 -14.42 21.91 6.27
CA ASP A 114 -14.41 22.48 7.61
C ASP A 114 -13.28 21.91 8.47
N GLN A 115 -13.54 21.15 9.52
CA GLN A 115 -12.52 20.64 10.44
C GLN A 115 -12.43 19.12 10.39
N ILE A 116 -11.19 18.62 10.35
CA ILE A 116 -10.89 17.20 10.50
C ILE A 116 -9.78 16.98 11.52
N ILE A 117 -9.66 15.74 11.96
CA ILE A 117 -8.57 15.29 12.82
C ILE A 117 -7.46 14.69 11.96
N GLY A 118 -6.22 15.11 12.21
CA GLY A 118 -5.01 14.50 11.66
C GLY A 118 -4.14 13.92 12.77
N TYR A 119 -3.84 12.62 12.68
CA TYR A 119 -3.08 11.93 13.72
C TYR A 119 -1.57 12.19 13.62
N GLU A 120 -0.97 12.72 14.69
CA GLU A 120 0.46 13.05 14.78
C GLU A 120 1.34 11.83 15.03
N LYS A 121 0.80 10.78 15.66
CA LYS A 121 1.53 9.56 16.04
C LYS A 121 1.09 8.30 15.29
N VAL A 122 0.31 8.46 14.22
CA VAL A 122 0.05 7.40 13.24
C VAL A 122 1.03 7.57 12.09
N LEU A 123 2.08 6.75 12.05
CA LEU A 123 3.16 6.85 11.08
C LEU A 123 2.87 6.02 9.83
N TRP A 124 3.32 6.54 8.70
CA TRP A 124 3.13 5.96 7.37
C TRP A 124 4.40 6.16 6.56
N ASN A 125 4.73 5.18 5.72
CA ASN A 125 5.85 5.30 4.79
C ASN A 125 5.61 4.65 3.43
N GLY A 126 4.36 4.67 2.97
CA GLY A 126 4.00 4.14 1.66
C GLY A 126 4.34 5.06 0.50
N VAL A 127 3.72 4.80 -0.65
CA VAL A 127 3.94 5.52 -1.91
C VAL A 127 2.62 5.99 -2.53
N THR A 128 2.67 6.83 -3.56
CA THR A 128 1.46 7.12 -4.36
C THR A 128 1.12 5.94 -5.28
N THR A 129 -0.11 5.85 -5.76
CA THR A 129 -0.51 4.82 -6.75
C THR A 129 0.31 4.91 -8.03
N LEU A 130 0.64 6.12 -8.48
CA LEU A 130 1.52 6.35 -9.63
C LEU A 130 2.94 5.82 -9.36
N GLU A 131 3.48 6.11 -8.17
CA GLU A 131 4.82 5.63 -7.81
C GLU A 131 4.86 4.10 -7.64
N LEU A 132 3.79 3.49 -7.12
CA LEU A 132 3.66 2.03 -7.10
C LEU A 132 3.74 1.45 -8.52
N ALA A 133 3.08 2.07 -9.51
CA ALA A 133 3.13 1.59 -10.89
C ALA A 133 4.56 1.64 -11.47
N LYS A 134 5.29 2.74 -11.26
CA LYS A 134 6.69 2.88 -11.67
C LYS A 134 7.59 1.86 -10.97
N ALA A 135 7.39 1.64 -9.67
CA ALA A 135 8.13 0.65 -8.91
C ALA A 135 7.87 -0.77 -9.43
N ILE A 136 6.63 -1.12 -9.75
CA ILE A 136 6.28 -2.42 -10.35
C ILE A 136 6.99 -2.61 -11.68
N GLU A 137 7.03 -1.60 -12.54
CA GLU A 137 7.76 -1.63 -13.82
C GLU A 137 9.25 -1.92 -13.58
N ALA A 138 9.92 -1.17 -12.70
CA ALA A 138 11.33 -1.39 -12.39
C ALA A 138 11.59 -2.79 -11.78
N LEU A 139 10.70 -3.29 -10.93
CA LEU A 139 10.78 -4.63 -10.34
C LEU A 139 10.60 -5.74 -11.39
N ILE A 140 9.77 -5.50 -12.42
CA ILE A 140 9.62 -6.38 -13.58
C ILE A 140 10.91 -6.43 -14.38
N GLU A 141 11.46 -5.27 -14.77
CA GLU A 141 12.65 -5.14 -15.60
C GLU A 141 13.88 -5.81 -14.96
N ASN A 142 13.98 -5.75 -13.63
CA ASN A 142 15.08 -6.35 -12.87
C ASN A 142 14.77 -7.77 -12.38
N ASN A 143 13.66 -8.36 -12.83
CA ASN A 143 13.21 -9.71 -12.50
C ASN A 143 13.22 -10.01 -10.98
N VAL A 144 12.82 -9.06 -10.14
CA VAL A 144 12.82 -9.26 -8.67
C VAL A 144 11.77 -10.29 -8.26
N THR A 145 12.10 -11.19 -7.33
CA THR A 145 11.22 -12.27 -6.84
C THR A 145 11.22 -12.35 -5.31
N GLY A 146 10.36 -13.20 -4.74
CA GLY A 146 10.19 -13.37 -3.30
C GLY A 146 9.29 -12.29 -2.70
N LEU A 147 9.65 -11.82 -1.51
CA LEU A 147 8.93 -10.78 -0.79
C LEU A 147 9.72 -9.47 -0.81
N TYR A 148 9.08 -8.36 -1.17
CA TYR A 148 9.70 -7.03 -1.24
C TYR A 148 8.88 -6.01 -0.46
N HIS A 149 9.50 -5.28 0.45
CA HIS A 149 8.87 -4.12 1.09
C HIS A 149 9.09 -2.86 0.24
N LEU A 150 8.02 -2.28 -0.28
CA LEU A 150 8.04 -1.00 -0.98
C LEU A 150 7.51 0.11 -0.06
N GLY A 151 8.41 0.70 0.72
CA GLY A 151 8.13 1.83 1.59
C GLY A 151 9.31 2.78 1.68
N SER A 152 9.03 4.08 1.72
CA SER A 152 10.01 5.16 1.82
C SER A 152 10.83 5.03 3.11
N GLU A 153 12.13 5.36 3.05
CA GLU A 153 12.99 5.42 4.24
C GLU A 153 12.54 6.50 5.23
N ASN A 154 12.00 7.60 4.71
CA ASN A 154 11.45 8.68 5.51
C ASN A 154 10.03 8.33 5.94
N LYS A 155 9.72 8.45 7.23
CA LYS A 155 8.35 8.30 7.76
C LYS A 155 7.63 9.64 7.76
N VAL A 156 6.30 9.61 7.61
CA VAL A 156 5.45 10.78 7.77
C VAL A 156 4.22 10.42 8.63
N SER A 157 3.81 11.31 9.54
CA SER A 157 2.56 11.11 10.28
C SER A 157 1.35 11.35 9.37
N LYS A 158 0.19 10.75 9.69
CA LYS A 158 -1.05 11.05 8.94
C LYS A 158 -1.37 12.54 8.96
N TYR A 159 -1.16 13.22 10.09
CA TYR A 159 -1.28 14.68 10.18
C TYR A 159 -0.42 15.42 9.14
N ASN A 160 0.87 15.12 9.09
CA ASN A 160 1.78 15.77 8.15
C ASN A 160 1.49 15.37 6.69
N LEU A 161 1.11 14.12 6.44
CA LEU A 161 0.72 13.65 5.12
C LEU A 161 -0.51 14.41 4.59
N LEU A 162 -1.53 14.61 5.42
CA LEU A 162 -2.71 15.40 5.05
C LEU A 162 -2.34 16.87 4.77
N LYS A 163 -1.41 17.46 5.54
CA LYS A 163 -0.90 18.81 5.25
C LYS A 163 -0.14 18.87 3.93
N LEU A 164 0.65 17.86 3.59
CA LEU A 164 1.33 17.76 2.30
C LEU A 164 0.32 17.68 1.15
N ILE A 165 -0.68 16.81 1.26
CA ILE A 165 -1.76 16.70 0.26
C ILE A 165 -2.50 18.04 0.12
N LYS A 166 -2.90 18.66 1.24
CA LYS A 166 -3.58 19.96 1.26
C LYS A 166 -2.80 21.02 0.49
N ARG A 167 -1.49 21.13 0.76
CA ARG A 167 -0.59 22.09 0.10
C ARG A 167 -0.45 21.79 -1.40
N THR A 168 -0.16 20.54 -1.77
CA THR A 168 0.07 20.17 -3.18
C THR A 168 -1.17 20.36 -4.04
N PHE A 169 -2.35 19.99 -3.52
CA PHE A 169 -3.62 20.08 -4.24
C PHE A 169 -4.37 21.41 -4.03
N ASN A 170 -3.73 22.41 -3.42
CA ASN A 170 -4.29 23.74 -3.18
C ASN A 170 -5.67 23.71 -2.47
N LYS A 171 -5.88 22.76 -1.55
CA LYS A 171 -7.15 22.61 -0.83
C LYS A 171 -7.23 23.64 0.30
N THR A 172 -8.20 24.53 0.26
CA THR A 172 -8.33 25.67 1.20
C THR A 172 -9.53 25.57 2.15
N ASP A 173 -10.47 24.67 1.86
CA ASP A 173 -11.77 24.50 2.54
C ASP A 173 -11.74 23.51 3.71
N VAL A 174 -10.55 23.13 4.20
CA VAL A 174 -10.38 22.21 5.33
C VAL A 174 -9.26 22.64 6.27
N GLU A 175 -9.51 22.63 7.57
CA GLU A 175 -8.57 22.79 8.66
C GLU A 175 -8.25 21.40 9.26
N ILE A 176 -6.97 21.14 9.51
CA ILE A 176 -6.50 19.86 10.05
C ILE A 176 -6.06 20.11 11.49
N LEU A 177 -6.83 19.60 12.44
CA LEU A 177 -6.54 19.68 13.86
C LEU A 177 -5.62 18.51 14.27
N PRO A 178 -4.52 18.76 15.00
CA PRO A 178 -3.63 17.69 15.44
C PRO A 178 -4.28 16.83 16.52
N ASP A 179 -4.07 15.53 16.45
CA ASP A 179 -4.39 14.57 17.51
C ASP A 179 -3.22 13.63 17.79
N SER A 180 -2.86 13.49 19.06
CA SER A 180 -1.72 12.66 19.48
C SER A 180 -2.11 11.49 20.39
N HIS A 181 -3.42 11.22 20.53
CA HIS A 181 -3.94 10.14 21.37
C HIS A 181 -3.74 8.77 20.71
N ILE A 182 -3.97 8.67 19.40
CA ILE A 182 -3.78 7.42 18.66
C ILE A 182 -2.31 7.27 18.24
N VAL A 183 -1.70 6.16 18.64
CA VAL A 183 -0.33 5.78 18.30
C VAL A 183 -0.37 4.49 17.49
N LEU A 184 0.22 4.52 16.29
CA LEU A 184 0.30 3.36 15.42
C LEU A 184 1.47 3.53 14.44
N ASP A 185 2.36 2.54 14.36
CA ASP A 185 3.48 2.55 13.43
C ASP A 185 3.56 1.21 12.66
N ARG A 186 2.93 1.17 11.49
CA ARG A 186 3.01 0.02 10.55
C ARG A 186 4.08 0.21 9.49
N THR A 187 5.01 1.14 9.68
CA THR A 187 6.02 1.43 8.66
C THR A 187 6.85 0.19 8.37
N ILE A 188 7.19 0.00 7.09
CA ILE A 188 7.97 -1.13 6.60
C ILE A 188 9.34 -0.67 6.15
N LYS A 189 10.37 -1.48 6.38
CA LYS A 189 11.74 -1.22 5.96
C LYS A 189 12.18 -2.31 4.99
N ASN A 190 12.67 -1.90 3.84
CA ASN A 190 13.33 -2.81 2.92
C ASN A 190 14.74 -3.14 3.41
N THR A 191 15.06 -4.43 3.52
CA THR A 191 16.39 -4.90 3.94
C THR A 191 17.08 -5.78 2.90
N ARG A 192 16.56 -5.78 1.67
CA ARG A 192 17.11 -6.56 0.56
C ARG A 192 18.40 -5.94 0.04
N ASN A 193 19.31 -6.81 -0.39
CA ASN A 193 20.61 -6.42 -0.95
C ASN A 193 20.74 -6.74 -2.44
N ASP A 194 19.76 -7.43 -3.02
CA ASP A 194 19.78 -7.87 -4.43
C ASP A 194 19.19 -6.82 -5.38
N PHE A 195 18.24 -6.02 -4.92
CA PHE A 195 17.68 -4.90 -5.67
C PHE A 195 17.15 -3.81 -4.73
N TYR A 196 17.38 -2.55 -5.10
CA TYR A 196 16.87 -1.40 -4.37
C TYR A 196 16.19 -0.42 -5.34
N TYR A 197 14.89 -0.23 -5.16
CA TYR A 197 14.13 0.83 -5.83
C TYR A 197 14.18 2.12 -5.01
N GLN A 198 14.73 3.19 -5.60
CA GLN A 198 14.83 4.48 -4.93
C GLN A 198 13.49 5.23 -4.97
N ILE A 199 12.82 5.28 -3.82
CA ILE A 199 11.55 5.98 -3.68
C ILE A 199 11.82 7.50 -3.54
N PRO A 200 11.18 8.36 -4.35
CA PRO A 200 11.36 9.80 -4.27
C PRO A 200 10.66 10.39 -3.03
N THR A 201 10.86 11.69 -2.78
CA THR A 201 10.24 12.36 -1.62
C THR A 201 8.71 12.41 -1.75
N TYR A 202 8.01 12.55 -0.61
CA TYR A 202 6.55 12.68 -0.61
C TYR A 202 6.07 13.86 -1.45
N GLU A 203 6.75 15.01 -1.38
CA GLU A 203 6.45 16.16 -2.24
C GLU A 203 6.56 15.82 -3.73
N HIS A 204 7.62 15.10 -4.12
CA HIS A 204 7.81 14.71 -5.52
C HIS A 204 6.70 13.76 -5.97
N MET A 205 6.45 12.69 -5.22
CA MET A 205 5.39 11.72 -5.53
C MET A 205 4.01 12.39 -5.65
N LEU A 206 3.69 13.33 -4.76
CA LEU A 206 2.40 14.04 -4.77
C LEU A 206 2.30 15.03 -5.94
N ASN A 207 3.38 15.76 -6.27
CA ASN A 207 3.40 16.68 -7.40
C ASN A 207 3.27 15.94 -8.74
N GLU A 208 3.96 14.80 -8.88
CA GLU A 208 3.82 13.94 -10.06
C GLU A 208 2.42 13.36 -10.16
N LEU A 209 1.86 12.86 -9.05
CA LEU A 209 0.50 12.35 -9.02
C LEU A 209 -0.51 13.43 -9.44
N LYS A 210 -0.39 14.66 -8.92
CA LYS A 210 -1.22 15.80 -9.33
C LYS A 210 -1.11 16.07 -10.83
N SER A 211 0.11 16.18 -11.33
CA SER A 211 0.37 16.44 -12.75
C SER A 211 -0.15 15.33 -13.66
N TRP A 212 -0.16 14.08 -13.18
CA TRP A 212 -0.74 12.94 -13.89
C TRP A 212 -2.27 12.98 -13.89
N MET A 213 -2.90 13.40 -12.79
CA MET A 213 -4.36 13.53 -12.67
C MET A 213 -4.95 14.70 -13.49
N GLU A 214 -4.15 15.71 -13.81
CA GLU A 214 -4.55 16.88 -14.60
C GLU A 214 -4.47 16.66 -16.11
N LYS A 215 -3.89 15.54 -16.56
CA LYS A 215 -3.79 15.15 -17.98
C LYS A 215 -5.02 14.36 -18.41
#